data_AF-A0A925VJK2-F1
#
_entry.id   AF-A0A925VJK2-F1
#
_cell.length_a   1.000
_cell.length_b   1.000
_cell.length_c   1.000
_cell.angle_alpha   90.00
_cell.angle_beta   90.00
_cell.angle_gamma   90.00
#
_symmetry.space_group_name_H-M   'P 1'
#
loop_
_entity.id
_entity.type
_entity.pdbx_description
1 polymer ?
#
loop_
_entity_poly.entity_id
_entity_poly.type
_entity_poly.pdbx_seq_one_letter_code
_entity_poly.pdbx_strand_id
1 'polypeptide(L)'
;MRVFRLMGALIVAALLVAGVRVTQAQGTSASSFTLPAGGTATISFTAFCTNFGQKFPAAIQAPNALAPNNVRAALAYIQAQNLYSDPAQALEAQYAIWQLVGATGSPTGGATAQQVVQNATTAPANPQGTSLLDAVTANQVAVTLASWAPIGQPVAIGTTTDNFYGQGTVTVKNNTQQPLTLFMPVGTLFPPGTAG
;
A
#
# COMPACT_ATOMS: atom_id res chain seq x y z
N MET A 1 41.42 -17.81 45.17
CA MET A 1 41.88 -16.41 45.00
C MET A 1 40.82 -15.71 44.16
N ARG A 2 39.93 -14.92 44.77
CA ARG A 2 40.01 -13.46 45.03
C ARG A 2 40.14 -12.63 43.74
N VAL A 3 39.05 -12.04 43.21
CA VAL A 3 38.38 -10.72 43.45
C VAL A 3 38.90 -9.58 42.54
N PHE A 4 37.95 -8.76 42.07
CA PHE A 4 37.97 -7.33 41.61
C PHE A 4 37.85 -7.13 40.07
N ARG A 5 36.68 -6.80 39.50
CA ARG A 5 35.85 -5.55 39.50
C ARG A 5 36.57 -4.30 38.98
N LEU A 6 36.09 -3.75 37.85
CA LEU A 6 35.85 -2.33 37.53
C LEU A 6 35.14 -2.28 36.16
N MET A 7 33.82 -2.02 36.12
CA MET A 7 33.18 -0.71 35.96
C MET A 7 33.71 0.10 34.77
N GLY A 8 32.94 0.07 33.69
CA GLY A 8 33.01 1.01 32.56
C GLY A 8 31.62 1.17 31.99
N ALA A 9 30.82 2.04 32.60
CA ALA A 9 29.51 2.43 32.09
C ALA A 9 29.71 3.41 30.92
N LEU A 10 29.27 3.03 29.72
CA LEU A 10 29.17 3.95 28.60
C LEU A 10 27.73 3.94 28.11
N ILE A 11 27.03 4.99 28.54
CA ILE A 11 25.71 5.42 28.07
C ILE A 11 25.88 5.83 26.61
N VAL A 12 25.23 5.12 25.68
CA VAL A 12 25.06 5.59 24.30
C VAL A 12 23.58 5.67 23.98
N ALA A 13 23.15 6.92 23.90
CA ALA A 13 21.96 7.50 23.33
C ALA A 13 20.99 6.56 22.60
N ALA A 14 19.77 6.49 23.12
CA ALA A 14 18.59 6.06 22.39
C ALA A 14 18.32 7.02 21.22
N LEU A 15 18.66 6.61 20.00
CA LEU A 15 18.13 7.22 18.78
C LEU A 15 16.67 6.79 18.61
N LEU A 16 15.77 7.66 19.04
CA LEU A 16 14.36 7.66 18.61
C LEU A 16 14.31 8.00 17.12
N VAL A 17 14.36 6.97 16.28
CA VAL A 17 13.98 7.10 14.86
C VAL A 17 12.47 7.23 14.84
N ALA A 18 11.99 8.47 14.71
CA ALA A 18 10.60 8.73 14.37
C ALA A 18 10.30 8.07 13.02
N GLY A 19 9.64 6.91 13.06
CA GLY A 19 9.27 6.13 11.88
C GLY A 19 8.30 6.91 11.00
N VAL A 20 8.80 7.35 9.85
CA VAL A 20 7.97 7.92 8.79
C VAL A 20 7.18 6.79 8.15
N ARG A 21 5.85 6.89 8.18
CA ARG A 21 4.92 5.89 7.67
C ARG A 21 4.86 5.96 6.15
N VAL A 22 5.61 5.10 5.44
CA VAL A 22 5.36 4.85 4.00
C VAL A 22 3.99 4.20 3.88
N THR A 23 3.22 4.56 2.87
CA THR A 23 1.86 4.05 2.70
C THR A 23 1.65 3.78 1.21
N GLN A 24 1.05 2.66 0.84
CA GLN A 24 0.84 2.27 -0.56
C GLN A 24 -0.62 1.95 -0.83
N ALA A 25 -1.20 2.52 -1.87
CA ALA A 25 -2.64 2.45 -2.16
C ALA A 25 -2.95 1.48 -3.32
N GLN A 26 -3.96 0.61 -3.18
CA GLN A 26 -4.30 -0.42 -4.17
C GLN A 26 -5.38 -0.03 -5.21
N GLY A 27 -5.29 -0.57 -6.44
CA GLY A 27 -6.28 -0.38 -7.53
C GLY A 27 -6.91 -1.68 -8.07
N THR A 28 -7.86 -2.28 -7.34
CA THR A 28 -8.76 -3.34 -7.87
C THR A 28 -10.21 -2.95 -7.56
N SER A 29 -11.12 -3.07 -8.53
CA SER A 29 -12.51 -2.68 -8.41
C SER A 29 -13.04 -3.50 -7.27
N ALA A 30 -13.46 -2.81 -6.19
CA ALA A 30 -13.90 -3.51 -5.01
C ALA A 30 -15.10 -4.37 -5.42
N SER A 31 -14.91 -5.68 -5.47
CA SER A 31 -15.97 -6.66 -5.57
C SER A 31 -16.05 -7.34 -4.20
N SER A 32 -17.26 -7.56 -3.72
CA SER A 32 -17.43 -8.32 -2.49
C SER A 32 -17.26 -9.82 -2.74
N PHE A 33 -16.81 -10.52 -1.73
CA PHE A 33 -16.64 -11.98 -1.71
C PHE A 33 -17.01 -12.50 -0.32
N THR A 34 -17.53 -13.72 -0.24
CA THR A 34 -17.91 -14.32 1.05
C THR A 34 -16.94 -15.42 1.41
N LEU A 35 -16.37 -15.32 2.61
CA LEU A 35 -15.60 -16.39 3.23
C LEU A 35 -16.49 -17.21 4.16
N PRO A 36 -16.51 -18.55 4.07
CA PRO A 36 -17.12 -19.37 5.11
C PRO A 36 -16.38 -19.20 6.44
N ALA A 37 -16.98 -19.67 7.53
CA ALA A 37 -16.32 -19.73 8.84
C ALA A 37 -14.98 -20.48 8.74
N GLY A 38 -13.90 -19.90 9.27
CA GLY A 38 -12.55 -20.48 9.17
C GLY A 38 -11.94 -20.48 7.74
N GLY A 39 -12.67 -20.01 6.73
CA GLY A 39 -12.26 -20.04 5.33
C GLY A 39 -11.12 -19.06 5.00
N THR A 40 -10.52 -19.25 3.83
CA THR A 40 -9.47 -18.37 3.30
C THR A 40 -9.75 -17.94 1.87
N ALA A 41 -9.25 -16.76 1.48
CA ALA A 41 -9.16 -16.32 0.10
C ALA A 41 -7.82 -15.64 -0.15
N THR A 42 -7.39 -15.67 -1.40
CA THR A 42 -6.23 -14.89 -1.88
C THR A 42 -6.74 -13.69 -2.66
N ILE A 43 -6.21 -12.52 -2.35
CA ILE A 43 -6.50 -11.28 -3.06
C ILE A 43 -5.21 -10.78 -3.70
N SER A 44 -5.23 -10.66 -5.03
CA SER A 44 -4.16 -10.00 -5.78
C SER A 44 -4.43 -8.52 -5.90
N PHE A 45 -3.36 -7.71 -5.90
CA PHE A 45 -3.48 -6.27 -6.02
C PHE A 45 -2.26 -5.65 -6.69
N THR A 46 -2.50 -4.48 -7.28
CA THR A 46 -1.46 -3.53 -7.69
C THR A 46 -1.49 -2.35 -6.75
N ALA A 47 -0.32 -1.88 -6.31
CA ALA A 47 -0.18 -0.75 -5.42
C ALA A 47 0.76 0.32 -5.98
N PHE A 48 0.42 1.58 -5.67
CA PHE A 48 1.19 2.78 -6.02
C PHE A 48 1.69 3.47 -4.74
N CYS A 49 2.91 3.98 -4.78
CA CYS A 49 3.53 4.67 -3.65
C CYS A 49 2.86 6.03 -3.41
N THR A 50 2.38 6.29 -2.19
CA THR A 50 1.89 7.65 -1.84
C THR A 50 2.96 8.52 -1.21
N ASN A 51 4.12 7.96 -0.87
CA ASN A 51 5.16 8.65 -0.14
C ASN A 51 6.35 8.96 -1.03
N PHE A 52 6.26 10.07 -1.75
CA PHE A 52 7.33 10.54 -2.61
C PHE A 52 8.67 10.67 -1.87
N GLY A 53 9.76 10.27 -2.52
CA GLY A 53 11.11 10.30 -1.98
C GLY A 53 11.49 9.14 -1.06
N GLN A 54 10.55 8.22 -0.78
CA GLN A 54 10.82 7.02 0.01
C GLN A 54 11.14 5.83 -0.89
N LYS A 55 11.93 4.89 -0.37
CA LYS A 55 12.31 3.67 -1.08
C LYS A 55 11.13 2.72 -1.25
N PHE A 56 11.20 1.89 -2.28
CA PHE A 56 10.29 0.76 -2.42
C PHE A 56 10.47 -0.18 -1.23
N PRO A 57 9.40 -0.54 -0.53
CA PRO A 57 9.55 -1.36 0.66
C PRO A 57 9.79 -2.82 0.28
N ALA A 58 10.73 -3.48 0.95
CA ALA A 58 11.04 -4.90 0.73
C ALA A 58 9.88 -5.83 1.15
N ALA A 59 9.05 -5.38 2.09
CA ALA A 59 7.85 -6.06 2.54
C ALA A 59 6.78 -5.02 2.91
N ILE A 60 5.53 -5.45 3.04
CA ILE A 60 4.41 -4.61 3.50
C ILE A 60 3.67 -5.31 4.66
N GLN A 61 2.98 -4.53 5.49
CA GLN A 61 2.17 -5.07 6.58
C GLN A 61 0.69 -5.15 6.17
N ALA A 62 -0.14 -5.71 7.06
CA ALA A 62 -1.59 -5.70 6.93
C ALA A 62 -2.12 -4.26 6.72
N PRO A 63 -3.21 -4.10 5.96
CA PRO A 63 -3.74 -2.79 5.65
C PRO A 63 -4.28 -2.10 6.90
N ASN A 64 -4.05 -0.79 7.02
CA ASN A 64 -4.37 -0.04 8.25
C ASN A 64 -5.10 1.29 8.02
N ALA A 65 -5.28 1.71 6.77
CA ALA A 65 -5.91 2.97 6.44
C ALA A 65 -6.52 2.95 5.03
N LEU A 66 -7.24 4.02 4.71
CA LEU A 66 -7.82 4.27 3.41
C LEU A 66 -7.25 5.57 2.82
N ALA A 67 -6.90 5.55 1.54
CA ALA A 67 -6.39 6.72 0.85
C ALA A 67 -7.46 7.83 0.74
N PRO A 68 -7.06 9.10 0.59
CA PRO A 68 -7.98 10.20 0.30
C PRO A 68 -8.82 9.96 -0.98
N ASN A 69 -10.01 10.55 -1.06
CA ASN A 69 -10.96 10.29 -2.14
C ASN A 69 -10.42 10.58 -3.55
N ASN A 70 -9.61 11.63 -3.73
CA ASN A 70 -8.99 11.95 -5.01
C ASN A 70 -8.00 10.86 -5.45
N VAL A 71 -7.21 10.31 -4.53
CA VAL A 71 -6.32 9.16 -4.81
C VAL A 71 -7.14 7.91 -5.14
N ARG A 72 -8.22 7.64 -4.41
CA ARG A 72 -9.12 6.51 -4.69
C ARG A 72 -9.76 6.62 -6.07
N ALA A 73 -10.19 7.81 -6.46
CA ALA A 73 -10.74 8.09 -7.79
C ALA A 73 -9.68 7.84 -8.88
N ALA A 74 -8.45 8.32 -8.67
CA ALA A 74 -7.34 8.07 -9.60
C ALA A 74 -7.04 6.58 -9.76
N LEU A 75 -6.97 5.82 -8.65
CA LEU A 75 -6.72 4.38 -8.69
C LEU A 75 -7.83 3.62 -9.42
N ALA A 76 -9.09 4.02 -9.23
CA ALA A 76 -10.21 3.46 -9.99
C ALA A 76 -10.07 3.74 -11.50
N TYR A 77 -9.67 4.96 -11.88
CA TYR A 77 -9.42 5.30 -13.27
C TYR A 77 -8.24 4.54 -13.88
N ILE A 78 -7.09 4.51 -13.17
CA ILE A 78 -5.89 3.75 -13.54
C ILE A 78 -6.25 2.30 -13.85
N GLN A 79 -7.09 1.72 -12.99
CA GLN A 79 -7.50 0.34 -13.16
C GLN A 79 -8.49 0.15 -14.31
N ALA A 80 -9.50 1.04 -14.44
CA ALA A 80 -10.47 0.98 -15.52
C ALA A 80 -9.81 1.11 -16.91
N GLN A 81 -8.71 1.85 -16.99
CA GLN A 81 -7.91 2.00 -18.21
C GLN A 81 -6.74 1.00 -18.31
N ASN A 82 -6.58 0.11 -17.33
CA ASN A 82 -5.50 -0.88 -17.26
C ASN A 82 -4.08 -0.27 -17.41
N LEU A 83 -3.86 0.94 -16.88
CA LEU A 83 -2.58 1.66 -17.04
C LEU A 83 -1.42 0.97 -16.30
N TYR A 84 -1.72 0.06 -15.38
CA TYR A 84 -0.70 -0.68 -14.64
C TYR A 84 -0.04 -1.82 -15.44
N SER A 85 -0.61 -2.24 -16.58
CA SER A 85 -0.07 -3.36 -17.36
C SER A 85 1.13 -2.97 -18.23
N ASP A 86 1.27 -1.67 -18.55
CA ASP A 86 2.41 -1.13 -19.28
C ASP A 86 3.32 -0.35 -18.32
N PRO A 87 4.62 -0.65 -18.22
CA PRO A 87 5.51 0.02 -17.28
C PRO A 87 5.62 1.55 -17.47
N ALA A 88 5.52 2.06 -18.70
CA ALA A 88 5.62 3.50 -18.94
C ALA A 88 4.33 4.22 -18.48
N GLN A 89 3.17 3.63 -18.76
CA GLN A 89 1.88 4.13 -18.27
C GLN A 89 1.74 3.99 -16.75
N ALA A 90 2.28 2.93 -16.15
CA ALA A 90 2.29 2.74 -14.71
C ALA A 90 3.13 3.81 -14.00
N LEU A 91 4.26 4.19 -14.60
CA LEU A 91 5.07 5.30 -14.09
C LEU A 91 4.33 6.64 -14.19
N GLU A 92 3.64 6.90 -15.30
CA GLU A 92 2.79 8.08 -15.46
C GLU A 92 1.64 8.12 -14.45
N ALA A 93 0.98 6.99 -14.21
CA ALA A 93 -0.01 6.83 -13.16
C ALA A 93 0.58 7.14 -11.77
N GLN A 94 1.81 6.70 -11.49
CA GLN A 94 2.50 7.00 -10.24
C GLN A 94 2.77 8.51 -10.06
N TYR A 95 3.14 9.22 -11.13
CA TYR A 95 3.30 10.68 -11.09
C TYR A 95 1.99 11.40 -10.77
N ALA A 96 0.88 10.94 -11.34
CA ALA A 96 -0.44 11.47 -11.02
C ALA A 96 -0.82 11.25 -9.54
N ILE A 97 -0.54 10.05 -9.00
CA ILE A 97 -0.78 9.75 -7.58
C ILE A 97 0.00 10.72 -6.69
N TRP A 98 1.28 10.98 -6.99
CA TRP A 98 2.09 11.95 -6.22
C TRP A 98 1.58 13.38 -6.30
N GLN A 99 1.10 13.83 -7.46
CA GLN A 99 0.45 15.12 -7.58
C GLN A 99 -0.81 15.22 -6.72
N LEU A 100 -1.65 14.18 -6.73
CA LEU A 100 -2.90 14.15 -5.98
C LEU A 100 -2.71 14.10 -4.47
N VAL A 101 -1.62 13.51 -3.98
CA VAL A 101 -1.25 13.56 -2.55
C VAL A 101 -0.51 14.86 -2.18
N GLY A 102 -0.25 15.75 -3.15
CA GLY A 102 0.43 17.02 -2.92
C GLY A 102 1.93 16.90 -2.66
N ALA A 103 2.59 15.87 -3.22
CA ALA A 103 4.02 15.68 -3.06
C ALA A 103 4.81 16.84 -3.70
N THR A 104 5.57 17.56 -2.88
CA THR A 104 6.42 18.65 -3.37
C THR A 104 7.61 18.09 -4.15
N GLY A 105 7.85 18.63 -5.34
CA GLY A 105 8.99 18.24 -6.19
C GLY A 105 8.82 16.90 -6.91
N SER A 106 7.64 16.26 -6.83
CA SER A 106 7.36 15.08 -7.66
C SER A 106 7.23 15.46 -9.14
N PRO A 107 7.67 14.59 -10.07
CA PRO A 107 7.45 14.82 -11.50
C PRO A 107 5.96 15.01 -11.83
N THR A 108 5.66 15.94 -12.73
CA THR A 108 4.30 16.16 -13.24
C THR A 108 3.83 15.06 -14.20
N GLY A 109 4.76 14.29 -14.77
CA GLY A 109 4.46 13.36 -15.85
C GLY A 109 3.97 14.06 -17.13
N GLY A 110 3.66 13.24 -18.13
CA GLY A 110 3.11 13.64 -19.42
C GLY A 110 1.58 13.57 -19.49
N ALA A 111 1.07 13.29 -20.70
CA ALA A 111 -0.36 13.30 -20.99
C ALA A 111 -1.15 12.26 -20.18
N THR A 112 -0.59 11.07 -19.97
CA THR A 112 -1.25 10.01 -19.21
C THR A 112 -1.40 10.41 -17.73
N ALA A 113 -0.36 10.97 -17.11
CA ALA A 113 -0.47 11.48 -15.75
C ALA A 113 -1.56 12.56 -15.64
N GLN A 114 -1.59 13.51 -16.59
CA GLN A 114 -2.60 14.57 -16.63
C GLN A 114 -4.02 14.00 -16.78
N GLN A 115 -4.22 12.99 -17.62
CA GLN A 115 -5.51 12.31 -17.78
C GLN A 115 -5.96 11.65 -16.47
N VAL A 116 -5.06 10.98 -15.75
CA VAL A 116 -5.38 10.39 -14.44
C VAL A 116 -5.82 11.46 -13.46
N VAL A 117 -5.08 12.57 -13.33
CA VAL A 117 -5.44 13.68 -12.43
C VAL A 117 -6.80 14.28 -12.79
N GLN A 118 -7.06 14.52 -14.09
CA GLN A 118 -8.31 15.13 -14.56
C GLN A 118 -9.52 14.22 -14.38
N ASN A 119 -9.36 12.90 -14.49
CA ASN A 119 -10.44 11.93 -14.32
C ASN A 119 -10.61 11.44 -12.87
N ALA A 120 -9.75 11.86 -11.95
CA ALA A 120 -9.81 11.53 -10.52
C ALA A 120 -10.89 12.34 -9.77
N THR A 121 -12.13 12.31 -10.26
CA THR A 121 -13.23 13.15 -9.76
C THR A 121 -14.06 12.48 -8.67
N THR A 122 -14.45 11.23 -8.89
CA THR A 122 -15.36 10.50 -8.00
C THR A 122 -14.70 9.24 -7.47
N ALA A 123 -14.55 9.15 -6.15
CA ALA A 123 -14.08 7.92 -5.52
C ALA A 123 -15.10 6.80 -5.74
N PRO A 124 -14.65 5.55 -5.99
CA PRO A 124 -15.57 4.44 -6.18
C PRO A 124 -16.39 4.19 -4.91
N ALA A 125 -17.67 3.88 -5.11
CA ALA A 125 -18.53 3.41 -4.03
C ALA A 125 -18.02 2.07 -3.49
N ASN A 126 -18.19 1.88 -2.18
CA ASN A 126 -17.89 0.60 -1.57
C ASN A 126 -19.03 -0.39 -1.86
N PRO A 127 -18.73 -1.66 -2.20
CA PRO A 127 -19.71 -2.72 -2.26
C PRO A 127 -20.40 -2.97 -0.92
N GLN A 128 -21.46 -3.78 -0.95
CA GLN A 128 -22.05 -4.35 0.24
C GLN A 128 -21.08 -5.33 0.92
N GLY A 129 -21.05 -5.32 2.25
CA GLY A 129 -20.21 -6.19 3.07
C GLY A 129 -19.40 -5.39 4.09
N THR A 130 -18.46 -6.07 4.73
CA THR A 130 -17.49 -5.46 5.66
C THR A 130 -16.20 -5.15 4.90
N SER A 131 -15.63 -3.95 5.06
CA SER A 131 -14.34 -3.67 4.43
C SER A 131 -13.25 -4.51 5.07
N LEU A 132 -12.21 -4.86 4.30
CA LEU A 132 -11.07 -5.59 4.84
C LEU A 132 -10.39 -4.83 5.99
N LEU A 133 -10.40 -3.50 5.93
CA LEU A 133 -9.88 -2.62 6.98
C LEU A 133 -10.66 -2.76 8.30
N ASP A 134 -11.99 -2.71 8.22
CA ASP A 134 -12.85 -2.84 9.39
C ASP A 134 -12.77 -4.26 9.97
N ALA A 135 -12.72 -5.28 9.10
CA ALA A 135 -12.61 -6.68 9.52
C ALA A 135 -11.27 -6.98 10.20
N VAL A 136 -10.16 -6.39 9.73
CA VAL A 136 -8.84 -6.48 10.39
C VAL A 136 -8.89 -5.78 11.75
N THR A 137 -9.43 -4.56 11.80
CA THR A 137 -9.54 -3.79 13.05
C THR A 137 -10.38 -4.50 14.10
N ALA A 138 -11.46 -5.17 13.68
CA ALA A 138 -12.35 -5.95 14.53
C ALA A 138 -11.81 -7.37 14.86
N ASN A 139 -10.60 -7.73 14.44
CA ASN A 139 -10.01 -9.08 14.55
C ASN A 139 -10.88 -10.21 13.93
N GLN A 140 -11.79 -9.87 13.04
CA GLN A 140 -12.64 -10.84 12.34
C GLN A 140 -11.87 -11.60 11.26
N VAL A 141 -10.81 -11.01 10.74
CA VAL A 141 -9.92 -11.64 9.77
C VAL A 141 -8.45 -11.48 10.15
N ALA A 142 -7.63 -12.43 9.70
CA ALA A 142 -6.18 -12.27 9.63
C ALA A 142 -5.77 -12.06 8.16
N VAL A 143 -4.91 -11.07 7.91
CA VAL A 143 -4.36 -10.77 6.58
C VAL A 143 -2.86 -11.01 6.60
N THR A 144 -2.39 -11.91 5.75
CA THR A 144 -0.96 -12.28 5.63
C THR A 144 -0.48 -11.97 4.23
N LEU A 145 0.69 -11.32 4.11
CA LEU A 145 1.33 -11.11 2.82
C LEU A 145 1.83 -12.44 2.26
N ALA A 146 1.37 -12.79 1.07
CA ALA A 146 1.79 -14.01 0.37
C ALA A 146 2.86 -13.72 -0.69
N SER A 147 2.76 -12.58 -1.38
CA SER A 147 3.81 -12.11 -2.30
C SER A 147 3.83 -10.59 -2.40
N TRP A 148 5.00 -10.04 -2.71
CA TRP A 148 5.21 -8.63 -2.97
C TRP A 148 6.42 -8.45 -3.88
N ALA A 149 6.24 -7.73 -4.98
CA ALA A 149 7.30 -7.46 -5.93
C ALA A 149 7.10 -6.09 -6.62
N PRO A 150 8.18 -5.38 -6.96
CA PRO A 150 8.07 -4.21 -7.81
C PRO A 150 7.59 -4.57 -9.21
N ILE A 151 6.93 -3.63 -9.88
CA ILE A 151 6.62 -3.72 -11.31
C ILE A 151 7.57 -2.79 -12.07
N GLY A 152 8.05 -3.24 -13.22
CA GLY A 152 8.94 -2.47 -14.09
C GLY A 152 10.37 -2.35 -13.57
N GLN A 153 11.15 -1.51 -14.24
CA GLN A 153 12.54 -1.23 -13.87
C GLN A 153 12.62 -0.04 -12.90
N PRO A 154 13.63 0.01 -12.03
CA PRO A 154 13.90 1.19 -11.21
C PRO A 154 14.07 2.44 -12.08
N VAL A 155 13.55 3.57 -11.63
CA VAL A 155 13.64 4.85 -12.32
C VAL A 155 14.32 5.89 -11.45
N ALA A 156 15.15 6.72 -12.07
CA ALA A 156 15.86 7.80 -11.38
C ALA A 156 14.93 9.02 -11.22
N ILE A 157 14.64 9.40 -9.97
CA ILE A 157 13.88 10.60 -9.63
C ILE A 157 14.65 11.37 -8.57
N GLY A 158 15.11 12.56 -8.93
CA GLY A 158 16.04 13.33 -8.10
C GLY A 158 17.36 12.56 -7.93
N THR A 159 17.74 12.28 -6.69
CA THR A 159 18.98 11.56 -6.33
C THR A 159 18.77 10.07 -6.07
N THR A 160 17.54 9.56 -6.20
CA THR A 160 17.18 8.18 -5.89
C THR A 160 16.80 7.43 -7.15
N THR A 161 17.29 6.19 -7.29
CA THR A 161 16.85 5.25 -8.33
C THR A 161 16.16 4.07 -7.64
N ASP A 162 14.86 3.91 -7.86
CA ASP A 162 14.06 2.87 -7.21
C ASP A 162 12.79 2.53 -8.02
N ASN A 163 12.07 1.49 -7.60
CA ASN A 163 10.71 1.24 -8.04
C ASN A 163 9.72 2.04 -7.19
N PHE A 164 8.55 2.35 -7.75
CA PHE A 164 7.55 3.17 -7.04
C PHE A 164 6.14 2.58 -7.07
N TYR A 165 5.96 1.44 -7.71
CA TYR A 165 4.70 0.72 -7.80
C TYR A 165 5.01 -0.78 -7.87
N GLY A 166 4.06 -1.59 -7.41
CA GLY A 166 4.29 -3.01 -7.18
C GLY A 166 3.02 -3.83 -7.26
N GLN A 167 3.20 -5.14 -7.34
CA GLN A 167 2.12 -6.12 -7.27
C GLN A 167 2.32 -7.00 -6.04
N GLY A 168 1.22 -7.41 -5.43
CA GLY A 168 1.26 -8.36 -4.33
C GLY A 168 0.03 -9.23 -4.27
N THR A 169 0.13 -10.22 -3.39
CA THR A 169 -0.99 -11.05 -2.99
C THR A 169 -1.06 -11.10 -1.48
N VAL A 170 -2.27 -11.01 -0.94
CA VAL A 170 -2.54 -11.28 0.48
C VAL A 170 -3.46 -12.48 0.61
N THR A 171 -3.23 -13.29 1.64
CA THR A 171 -4.17 -14.30 2.11
C THR A 171 -5.01 -13.72 3.24
N VAL A 172 -6.33 -13.77 3.09
CA VAL A 172 -7.31 -13.36 4.10
C VAL A 172 -7.93 -14.61 4.70
N LYS A 173 -7.86 -14.75 6.02
CA LYS A 173 -8.51 -15.83 6.78
C LYS A 173 -9.64 -15.27 7.62
N ASN A 174 -10.84 -15.86 7.51
CA ASN A 174 -11.96 -15.57 8.42
C ASN A 174 -11.72 -16.27 9.77
N ASN A 175 -11.59 -15.50 10.84
CA ASN A 175 -11.39 -15.99 12.20
C ASN A 175 -12.70 -16.20 12.96
N THR A 176 -13.83 -15.85 12.36
CA THR A 176 -15.15 -15.98 12.99
C THR A 176 -15.76 -17.36 12.76
N GLN A 177 -16.80 -17.67 13.53
CA GLN A 177 -17.60 -18.90 13.38
C GLN A 177 -18.77 -18.74 12.40
N GLN A 178 -18.86 -17.61 11.69
CA GLN A 178 -19.93 -17.31 10.75
C GLN A 178 -19.34 -16.95 9.38
N PRO A 179 -20.11 -17.11 8.28
CA PRO A 179 -19.72 -16.56 6.99
C PRO A 179 -19.55 -15.04 7.07
N LEU A 180 -18.54 -14.50 6.38
CA LEU A 180 -18.25 -13.08 6.36
C LEU A 180 -18.14 -12.59 4.91
N THR A 181 -19.02 -11.66 4.52
CA THR A 181 -18.93 -10.97 3.23
C THR A 181 -18.00 -9.78 3.36
N LEU A 182 -16.92 -9.81 2.61
CA LEU A 182 -15.80 -8.88 2.67
C LEU A 182 -15.63 -8.17 1.33
N PHE A 183 -15.01 -7.00 1.34
CA PHE A 183 -14.45 -6.37 0.15
C PHE A 183 -13.16 -5.64 0.51
N MET A 184 -12.27 -5.46 -0.46
CA MET A 184 -11.07 -4.65 -0.30
C MET A 184 -11.31 -3.29 -0.97
N PRO A 185 -11.41 -2.18 -0.21
CA PRO A 185 -11.63 -0.86 -0.80
C PRO A 185 -10.53 -0.48 -1.80
N VAL A 186 -10.91 0.15 -2.91
CA VAL A 186 -9.93 0.87 -3.74
C VAL A 186 -9.28 1.96 -2.89
N GLY A 187 -7.94 2.02 -2.95
CA GLY A 187 -7.11 2.88 -2.12
C GLY A 187 -6.86 2.34 -0.71
N THR A 188 -7.07 1.04 -0.46
CA THR A 188 -6.59 0.40 0.76
C THR A 188 -5.08 0.61 0.89
N LEU A 189 -4.64 1.05 2.08
CA LEU A 189 -3.28 1.47 2.36
C LEU A 189 -2.47 0.38 3.08
N PHE A 190 -1.33 0.02 2.50
CA PHE A 190 -0.38 -0.95 3.03
C PHE A 190 0.90 -0.24 3.49
N PRO A 191 1.19 -0.20 4.80
CA PRO A 191 2.43 0.38 5.29
C PRO A 191 3.62 -0.57 5.04
N PRO A 192 4.86 -0.06 5.01
CA PRO A 192 6.05 -0.87 4.83
C PRO A 192 6.19 -1.82 6.02
N GLY A 193 6.66 -3.03 5.75
CA GLY A 193 7.18 -3.90 6.78
C GLY A 193 8.38 -3.23 7.44
N THR A 194 8.43 -3.25 8.76
CA THR A 194 9.73 -3.12 9.45
C THR A 194 10.61 -4.24 8.93
N ALA A 195 11.82 -3.90 8.46
CA ALA A 195 12.84 -4.91 8.23
C ALA A 195 12.97 -5.74 9.51
N GLY A 196 12.82 -7.07 9.39
CA GLY A 196 13.04 -7.99 10.49
C GLY A 196 14.50 -8.03 10.92
#